data_AF-A0A971I2T2-F1
#
_entry.id   AF-A0A971I2T2-F1
#
_cell.length_a   1.000
_cell.length_b   1.000
_cell.length_c   1.000
_cell.angle_alpha   90.00
_cell.angle_beta   90.00
_cell.angle_gamma   90.00
#
_symmetry.space_group_name_H-M   'P 1'
#
loop_
_entity.id
_entity.type
_entity.pdbx_description
1 polymer ?
#
loop_
_entity_poly.entity_id
_entity_poly.type
_entity_poly.pdbx_seq_one_letter_code
_entity_poly.pdbx_strand_id
1 'polypeptide(L)' 'AEQFINFLCEPEIAFRNTDYIGYSTPHTEAKKMLDSEVLNDRTAYPTDEDLENCEVFEALSDVIKEYDRVWTEVKAAAK' A
#
# COMPACT_ATOMS: atom_id res chain seq x y z
N ALA A 1 14.57 -14.61 -10.39
CA ALA A 1 13.80 -13.61 -9.60
C ALA A 1 12.84 -14.30 -8.61
N GLU A 2 12.27 -15.41 -9.05
CA GLU A 2 11.28 -16.27 -8.40
C GLU A 2 11.68 -16.69 -6.99
N GLN A 3 12.95 -17.03 -6.73
CA GLN A 3 13.40 -17.38 -5.38
C GLN A 3 13.24 -16.24 -4.38
N PHE A 4 13.48 -14.99 -4.80
CA PHE A 4 13.29 -13.82 -3.94
C PHE A 4 11.80 -13.51 -3.74
N ILE A 5 10.98 -13.70 -4.77
CA ILE A 5 9.52 -13.59 -4.66
C ILE A 5 8.99 -14.62 -3.66
N ASN A 6 9.43 -15.88 -3.78
CA ASN A 6 9.06 -16.94 -2.85
C ASN A 6 9.45 -16.59 -1.41
N PHE A 7 10.68 -16.10 -1.21
CA PHE A 7 11.17 -15.65 0.10
C PHE A 7 10.27 -14.55 0.70
N LEU A 8 9.88 -13.53 -0.08
CA LEU A 8 8.97 -12.48 0.39
C LEU A 8 7.54 -12.98 0.67
N CYS A 9 7.15 -14.11 0.09
CA CYS A 9 5.87 -14.78 0.32
C CYS A 9 5.91 -15.78 1.49
N GLU A 10 7.05 -15.98 2.16
CA GLU A 10 7.10 -16.79 3.39
C GLU A 10 6.45 -16.01 4.55
N PRO A 11 5.55 -16.61 5.35
CA PRO A 11 4.79 -15.88 6.38
C PRO A 11 5.66 -15.10 7.38
N GLU A 12 6.74 -15.70 7.91
CA GLU A 12 7.60 -15.02 8.87
C GLU A 12 8.39 -13.87 8.24
N ILE A 13 8.73 -13.99 6.95
CA ILE A 13 9.44 -12.94 6.20
C ILE A 13 8.49 -11.79 5.90
N ALA A 14 7.28 -12.08 5.41
CA ALA A 14 6.24 -11.08 5.20
C ALA A 14 5.88 -10.37 6.52
N PHE A 15 5.76 -11.09 7.63
CA PHE A 15 5.53 -10.50 8.96
C PHE A 15 6.67 -9.56 9.35
N ARG A 16 7.92 -10.02 9.32
CA ARG A 16 9.08 -9.18 9.67
C ARG A 16 9.19 -7.92 8.80
N ASN A 17 8.86 -8.03 7.52
CA ASN A 17 8.86 -6.89 6.61
C ASN A 17 7.76 -5.88 6.97
N THR A 18 6.57 -6.38 7.30
CA THR A 18 5.40 -5.58 7.70
C THR A 18 5.65 -4.88 9.03
N ASP A 19 6.16 -5.60 10.02
CA ASP A 19 6.48 -5.09 11.37
C ASP A 19 7.56 -4.00 11.32
N TYR A 20 8.55 -4.17 10.44
CA TYR A 20 9.63 -3.19 10.29
C TYR A 20 9.21 -1.92 9.52
N ILE A 21 8.46 -2.04 8.41
CA ILE A 21 8.13 -0.90 7.55
C ILE A 21 6.80 -0.22 7.98
N GLY A 22 5.86 -0.98 8.53
CA GLY A 22 4.56 -0.48 9.02
C GLY A 22 3.45 -0.35 7.98
N TYR A 23 3.66 -0.81 6.73
CA TYR A 23 2.58 -0.87 5.74
C TYR A 23 1.71 -2.10 5.94
N SER A 24 0.42 -1.99 5.60
CA SER A 24 -0.55 -3.08 5.68
C SER A 24 -0.17 -4.26 4.78
N THR A 25 0.02 -5.44 5.37
CA THR A 25 0.36 -6.64 4.61
C THR A 25 -0.83 -7.21 3.84
N PRO A 26 -0.66 -7.61 2.57
CA PRO A 26 -1.66 -8.40 1.84
C PRO A 26 -1.59 -9.89 2.19
N HIS A 27 -0.56 -10.33 2.93
CA HIS A 27 -0.34 -11.74 3.25
C HIS A 27 -1.18 -12.18 4.45
N THR A 28 -2.18 -13.04 4.23
CA THR A 28 -3.16 -13.45 5.25
C THR A 28 -2.53 -14.06 6.52
N GLU A 29 -1.55 -14.97 6.38
CA GLU A 29 -0.93 -15.57 7.58
C GLU A 29 -0.04 -14.60 8.35
N ALA A 30 0.77 -13.77 7.68
CA ALA A 30 1.55 -12.73 8.32
C ALA A 30 0.66 -11.71 9.06
N LYS A 31 -0.51 -11.36 8.50
CA LYS A 31 -1.48 -10.49 9.17
C LYS A 31 -1.91 -11.05 10.53
N LYS A 32 -2.17 -12.36 10.62
CA LYS A 32 -2.57 -13.00 11.90
C LYS A 32 -1.50 -12.94 12.99
N MET A 33 -0.24 -12.69 12.62
CA MET A 33 0.89 -12.60 13.55
C MET A 33 1.08 -11.18 14.11
N LEU A 34 0.42 -10.17 13.55
CA LEU A 34 0.52 -8.79 14.00
C LEU A 34 -0.18 -8.57 15.35
N ASP A 35 0.29 -7.55 16.07
CA ASP A 35 -0.33 -7.13 17.31
C ASP A 35 -1.79 -6.70 17.10
N SER A 36 -2.63 -7.04 18.07
CA SER A 36 -4.06 -6.73 18.01
C SER A 36 -4.37 -5.23 17.89
N GLU A 37 -3.48 -4.36 18.39
CA GLU A 37 -3.61 -2.90 18.24
C GLU A 37 -3.53 -2.49 16.77
N VAL A 38 -2.55 -3.03 16.04
CA VAL A 38 -2.38 -2.78 14.59
C VAL A 38 -3.55 -3.38 13.80
N LEU A 39 -3.99 -4.60 14.15
CA LEU A 39 -5.09 -5.26 13.45
C LEU A 39 -6.44 -4.56 13.58
N ASN A 40 -6.63 -3.81 14.68
CA ASN A 40 -7.86 -3.06 14.94
C ASN A 40 -7.76 -1.58 14.54
N ASP A 41 -6.60 -1.12 14.06
CA ASP A 41 -6.46 0.23 13.51
C ASP A 41 -7.09 0.28 12.10
N ARG A 42 -8.22 0.99 11.99
CA ARG A 42 -8.92 1.20 10.72
C ARG A 42 -8.12 2.01 9.70
N THR A 43 -7.09 2.74 10.13
CA THR A 43 -6.17 3.42 9.21
C THR A 43 -5.29 2.41 8.47
N ALA A 44 -4.81 1.38 9.18
CA ALA A 44 -3.99 0.32 8.60
C ALA A 44 -4.85 -0.75 7.91
N TYR A 45 -5.94 -1.17 8.55
CA TYR A 45 -6.86 -2.20 8.06
C TYR A 45 -8.29 -1.67 8.06
N PRO A 46 -8.66 -0.85 7.06
CA PRO A 46 -10.00 -0.31 6.90
C PRO A 46 -11.05 -1.42 6.72
N THR A 47 -12.31 -1.09 7.00
CA THR A 47 -13.44 -1.97 6.67
C THR A 47 -13.82 -1.85 5.20
N ASP A 48 -14.67 -2.74 4.70
CA ASP A 48 -15.18 -2.64 3.34
C ASP A 48 -16.00 -1.36 3.10
N GLU A 49 -16.70 -0.86 4.13
CA GLU A 49 -17.43 0.42 4.07
C GLU A 49 -16.49 1.62 3.94
N ASP A 50 -15.35 1.59 4.64
CA ASP A 50 -14.32 2.63 4.52
C ASP A 50 -13.73 2.71 3.10
N LEU A 51 -13.77 1.59 2.36
CA LEU A 51 -13.21 1.46 1.02
C LEU A 51 -14.20 1.75 -0.12
N GLU A 52 -15.49 1.95 0.16
CA GLU A 52 -16.55 2.05 -0.87
C GLU A 52 -16.28 3.17 -1.90
N ASN A 53 -15.67 4.27 -1.47
CA ASN A 53 -15.36 5.43 -2.32
C ASN A 53 -13.87 5.53 -2.69
N CYS A 54 -13.07 4.50 -2.42
CA CYS A 54 -11.68 4.45 -2.83
C CYS A 54 -11.55 3.94 -4.27
N GLU A 55 -10.51 4.41 -4.95
CA GLU A 55 -10.19 4.01 -6.32
C GLU A 55 -8.73 3.58 -6.44
N VAL A 56 -8.48 2.62 -7.33
CA VAL A 56 -7.13 2.28 -7.77
C VAL A 56 -6.85 3.08 -9.03
N PHE A 57 -5.70 3.74 -9.11
CA PHE A 57 -5.31 4.44 -10.33
C PHE A 57 -5.25 3.49 -11.53
N GLU A 58 -6.02 3.81 -12.56
CA GLU A 58 -5.95 3.09 -13.83
C GLU A 58 -4.69 3.50 -14.61
N ALA A 59 -4.15 2.57 -15.40
CA ALA A 59 -3.01 2.83 -16.25
C ALA A 59 -3.43 3.69 -17.46
N LEU A 60 -3.39 5.02 -17.29
CA LEU A 60 -3.76 5.97 -18.33
C LEU A 60 -2.51 6.42 -19.11
N SER A 61 -1.95 5.55 -19.95
CA SER A 61 -0.68 5.78 -20.66
C SER A 61 -0.59 7.13 -21.39
N ASP A 62 -1.73 7.63 -21.88
CA ASP A 62 -1.77 8.80 -22.76
C ASP A 62 -1.89 10.13 -22.00
N VAL A 63 -2.27 10.11 -20.72
CA VAL A 63 -2.52 11.33 -19.93
C VAL A 63 -1.51 11.55 -18.81
N ILE A 64 -0.63 10.59 -18.52
CA ILE A 64 0.39 10.71 -17.46
C ILE A 64 1.22 11.99 -17.60
N LYS A 65 1.56 12.38 -18.84
CA LYS A 65 2.32 13.62 -19.10
C LYS A 65 1.56 14.88 -18.69
N GLU A 66 0.24 14.90 -18.87
CA GLU A 66 -0.57 16.05 -18.46
C GLU A 66 -0.73 16.12 -16.94
N TYR A 67 -0.87 14.98 -16.26
CA TYR A 67 -0.88 14.93 -14.79
C TYR A 67 0.43 15.48 -14.21
N ASP A 68 1.57 15.07 -14.76
CA ASP A 68 2.89 15.55 -14.32
C ASP A 68 3.09 17.06 -14.57
N ARG A 69 2.68 17.56 -15.74
CA ARG A 69 2.73 18.99 -16.07
C ARG A 69 1.91 19.81 -15.07
N VAL A 70 0.64 19.44 -14.86
CA VAL A 70 -0.25 20.16 -13.94
C VAL A 70 0.29 20.11 -12.52
N TRP A 71 0.79 18.96 -12.05
CA TRP A 71 1.38 18.85 -10.72
C TRP A 71 2.61 19.75 -10.55
N THR A 72 3.47 19.81 -11.57
CA THR A 72 4.64 20.69 -11.57
C THR A 72 4.26 22.16 -11.48
N GLU A 73 3.26 22.60 -12.26
CA GLU A 73 2.72 23.96 -12.21
C GLU A 73 2.17 24.30 -10.81
N VAL A 74 1.38 23.41 -10.21
CA VAL A 74 0.86 23.56 -8.83
C VAL A 74 1.99 23.70 -7.82
N LYS A 75 3.01 22.84 -7.89
CA LYS A 75 4.16 22.86 -6.97
C LYS A 75 5.03 24.10 -7.15
N ALA A 76 5.16 24.61 -8.37
CA ALA A 76 5.92 25.83 -8.66
C ALA A 76 5.18 27.10 -8.22
N ALA A 77 3.85 27.13 -8.34
CA ALA A 77 3.02 28.26 -7.91
C ALA A 77 2.85 28.34 -6.37
N ALA A 78 3.06 27.25 -5.65
CA ALA A 78 3.02 27.20 -4.18
C ALA A 78 4.30 27.75 -3.51
N LYS A 79 5.24 28.30 -4.29
CA LYS A 79 6.45 28.99 -3.84
C LYS A 79 6.27 30.50 -3.92
#